data_AF-A0A965VBR4-F1
#
_entry.id   AF-A0A965VBR4-F1
#
_cell.length_a   1.000
_cell.length_b   1.000
_cell.length_c   1.000
_cell.angle_alpha   90.00
_cell.angle_beta   90.00
_cell.angle_gamma   90.00
#
_symmetry.space_group_name_H-M   'P 1'
#
loop_
_entity.id
_entity.type
_entity.pdbx_description
1 polymer ?
#
loop_
_entity_poly.entity_id
_entity_poly.type
_entity_poly.pdbx_seq_one_letter_code
_entity_poly.pdbx_strand_id
1 'polypeptide(L)'
;FPFLFSGLLYEAAGNWDSAIIEFRKALKFYRKAMPDAFRDVIQLTADSLWRIAEFRNRTEIIEELVSSGFSKPTEDLRTLLAKGEIFMVVEGGQSPIKIPRDHVLQFGNGITNVSFPAYQSVTRTNSSTKILCDGSECDRTAKASDIGLLAENALEKRRIRDFAKLGARLAVKAGAQAVVKKQFGEVAGLAMMLANVATERADTRSWTLLPENLQIARIPVKPDVPIKISSANPNTIQGNMWTVKVPRGKKKFIRLRTMY
;
A
#
# COMPACT_ATOMS: atom_id res chain seq x y z
N PHE A 1 3.21 6.15 0.10
CA PHE A 1 2.15 6.60 1.02
C PHE A 1 2.62 7.45 2.21
N PRO A 2 3.47 6.98 3.15
CA PRO A 2 3.69 7.71 4.42
C PRO A 2 4.24 9.12 4.22
N PHE A 3 5.24 9.29 3.35
CA PHE A 3 5.78 10.61 3.01
C PHE A 3 4.72 11.54 2.38
N LEU A 4 3.88 11.02 1.48
CA LEU A 4 2.80 11.80 0.88
C LEU A 4 1.80 12.27 1.94
N PHE A 5 1.35 11.36 2.80
CA PHE A 5 0.39 11.69 3.85
C PHE A 5 0.96 12.69 4.86
N SER A 6 2.22 12.52 5.28
CA SER A 6 2.93 13.50 6.11
C SER A 6 3.03 14.87 5.42
N GLY A 7 3.34 14.90 4.12
CA GLY A 7 3.37 16.14 3.34
C GLY A 7 2.02 16.86 3.34
N LEU A 8 0.91 16.12 3.13
CA LEU A 8 -0.45 16.67 3.20
C LEU A 8 -0.79 17.20 4.60
N LEU A 9 -0.37 16.52 5.67
CA LEU A 9 -0.56 16.99 7.05
C LEU A 9 0.20 18.29 7.32
N TYR A 10 1.47 18.36 6.92
CA TYR A 10 2.26 19.59 7.05
C TYR A 10 1.69 20.74 6.22
N GLU A 11 1.23 20.45 5.00
CA GLU A 11 0.54 21.42 4.14
C GLU A 11 -0.77 21.92 4.75
N ALA A 12 -1.53 21.04 5.42
CA ALA A 12 -2.75 21.40 6.14
C ALA A 12 -2.45 22.26 7.38
N ALA A 13 -1.31 22.01 8.04
CA ALA A 13 -0.83 22.80 9.17
C ALA A 13 -0.15 24.13 8.76
N GLY A 14 0.05 24.37 7.47
CA GLY A 14 0.78 25.55 6.97
C GLY A 14 2.30 25.48 7.17
N ASN A 15 2.84 24.31 7.50
CA ASN A 15 4.28 24.08 7.62
C ASN A 15 4.88 23.72 6.24
N TRP A 16 5.07 24.75 5.43
CA TRP A 16 5.45 24.62 4.01
C TRP A 16 6.81 23.94 3.80
N ASP A 17 7.81 24.28 4.61
CA ASP A 17 9.16 23.74 4.45
C ASP A 17 9.19 22.24 4.78
N SER A 18 8.45 21.81 5.81
CA SER A 18 8.31 20.38 6.12
C SER A 18 7.50 19.64 5.05
N ALA A 19 6.44 20.27 4.53
CA ALA A 19 5.65 19.71 3.44
C ALA A 19 6.51 19.49 2.17
N ILE A 20 7.35 20.46 1.80
CA ILE A 20 8.30 20.35 0.68
C ILE A 20 9.20 19.13 0.86
N ILE A 21 9.81 18.97 2.03
CA ILE A 21 10.72 17.84 2.32
C ILE A 21 9.99 16.51 2.11
N GLU A 22 8.79 16.39 2.66
CA GLU A 22 8.00 15.16 2.58
C GLU A 22 7.49 14.87 1.15
N PHE A 23 7.05 15.88 0.41
CA PHE A 23 6.65 15.69 -0.99
C PHE A 23 7.83 15.30 -1.89
N ARG A 24 9.04 15.86 -1.67
CA ARG A 24 10.25 15.42 -2.39
C ARG A 24 10.59 13.96 -2.10
N LYS A 25 10.52 13.54 -0.83
CA LYS A 25 10.70 12.12 -0.45
C LYS A 25 9.65 11.23 -1.10
N ALA A 26 8.39 11.66 -1.11
CA ALA A 26 7.28 10.93 -1.73
C ALA A 26 7.50 10.76 -3.24
N LEU A 27 7.84 11.84 -3.95
CA LEU A 27 8.07 11.83 -5.40
C LEU A 27 9.25 10.93 -5.77
N LYS A 28 10.36 11.03 -5.04
CA LYS A 28 11.52 10.14 -5.19
C LYS A 28 11.16 8.68 -4.96
N PHE A 29 10.33 8.39 -3.95
CA PHE A 29 9.88 7.04 -3.65
C PHE A 29 9.01 6.47 -4.79
N TYR A 30 7.97 7.17 -5.22
CA TYR A 30 7.05 6.66 -6.24
C TYR A 30 7.74 6.45 -7.60
N ARG A 31 8.63 7.36 -7.99
CA ARG A 31 9.41 7.22 -9.24
C ARG A 31 10.33 5.99 -9.23
N LYS A 32 10.84 5.58 -8.07
CA LYS A 32 11.71 4.40 -7.93
C LYS A 32 10.93 3.09 -7.81
N ALA A 33 9.76 3.11 -7.16
CA ALA A 33 9.07 1.88 -6.73
C ALA A 33 8.32 1.18 -7.86
N MET A 34 7.61 1.92 -8.73
CA MET A 34 6.90 1.45 -9.94
C MET A 34 6.18 2.65 -10.60
N PRO A 35 6.80 3.36 -11.57
CA PRO A 35 6.28 4.63 -12.05
C PRO A 35 4.91 4.53 -12.73
N ASP A 36 4.64 3.48 -13.50
CA ASP A 36 3.36 3.34 -14.22
C ASP A 36 2.17 3.08 -13.29
N ALA A 37 2.37 2.27 -12.23
CA ALA A 37 1.32 1.93 -11.27
C ALA A 37 0.91 3.12 -10.37
N PHE A 38 1.73 4.18 -10.34
CA PHE A 38 1.59 5.33 -9.45
C PHE A 38 1.55 6.67 -10.22
N ARG A 39 1.26 6.66 -11.53
CA ARG A 39 1.28 7.86 -12.38
C ARG A 39 0.46 9.01 -11.79
N ASP A 40 -0.79 8.75 -11.41
CA ASP A 40 -1.69 9.80 -10.93
C ASP A 40 -1.23 10.38 -9.59
N VAL A 41 -0.71 9.55 -8.69
CA VAL A 41 -0.21 10.03 -7.39
C VAL A 41 1.13 10.74 -7.55
N ILE A 42 1.95 10.36 -8.53
CA ILE A 42 3.17 11.08 -8.90
C ILE A 42 2.80 12.49 -9.36
N GLN A 43 1.83 12.64 -10.26
CA GLN A 43 1.36 13.94 -10.72
C GLN A 43 0.79 14.77 -9.57
N LEU A 44 -0.12 14.20 -8.76
CA LEU A 44 -0.70 14.88 -7.59
C LEU A 44 0.38 15.37 -6.62
N THR A 45 1.40 14.54 -6.36
CA THR A 45 2.53 14.89 -5.48
C THR A 45 3.36 16.02 -6.09
N ALA A 46 3.66 15.94 -7.39
CA ALA A 46 4.43 16.96 -8.11
C ALA A 46 3.68 18.30 -8.14
N ASP A 47 2.38 18.30 -8.41
CA ASP A 47 1.57 19.53 -8.39
C ASP A 47 1.56 20.17 -6.99
N SER A 48 1.45 19.35 -5.94
CA SER A 48 1.47 19.81 -4.54
C SER A 48 2.82 20.47 -4.23
N LEU A 49 3.92 19.83 -4.61
CA LEU A 49 5.26 20.37 -4.45
C LEU A 49 5.46 21.66 -5.25
N TRP A 50 5.00 21.70 -6.50
CA TRP A 50 5.10 22.87 -7.36
C TRP A 50 4.39 24.08 -6.76
N ARG A 51 3.14 23.91 -6.33
CA ARG A 51 2.33 24.99 -5.73
C ARG A 51 3.01 25.62 -4.52
N ILE A 52 3.61 24.79 -3.66
CA ILE A 52 4.31 25.28 -2.47
C ILE A 52 5.66 25.91 -2.86
N ALA A 53 6.39 25.32 -3.81
CA ALA A 53 7.64 25.89 -4.30
C ALA A 53 7.44 27.28 -4.90
N GLU A 54 6.42 27.44 -5.75
CA GLU A 54 6.02 28.73 -6.33
C GLU A 54 5.62 29.73 -5.24
N PHE A 55 4.77 29.33 -4.30
CA PHE A 55 4.36 30.19 -3.19
C PHE A 55 5.52 30.65 -2.29
N ARG A 56 6.58 29.85 -2.18
CA ARG A 56 7.78 30.11 -1.37
C ARG A 56 8.96 30.66 -2.17
N ASN A 57 8.78 30.97 -3.45
CA ASN A 57 9.82 31.42 -4.37
C ASN A 57 11.05 30.48 -4.40
N ARG A 58 10.82 29.16 -4.43
CA ARG A 58 11.85 28.11 -4.53
C ARG A 58 12.02 27.69 -5.98
N THR A 59 12.67 28.53 -6.78
CA THR A 59 12.84 28.32 -8.23
C THR A 59 13.63 27.06 -8.56
N GLU A 60 14.58 26.69 -7.70
CA GLU A 60 15.39 25.48 -7.85
C GLU A 60 14.54 24.19 -7.86
N ILE A 61 13.47 24.16 -7.07
CA ILE A 61 12.55 23.02 -7.01
C ILE A 61 11.68 22.98 -8.28
N ILE A 62 11.29 24.14 -8.79
CA ILE A 62 10.51 24.26 -10.02
C ILE A 62 11.34 23.76 -11.21
N GLU A 63 12.61 24.17 -11.32
CA GLU A 63 13.54 23.69 -12.35
C GLU A 63 13.76 22.16 -12.25
N GLU A 64 13.87 21.61 -11.05
CA GLU A 64 13.94 20.16 -10.82
C GLU A 64 12.68 19.45 -11.34
N LEU A 65 11.49 20.03 -11.13
CA LEU A 65 10.23 19.48 -11.61
C LEU A 65 10.10 19.56 -13.14
N VAL A 66 10.49 20.68 -13.75
CA VAL A 66 10.49 20.85 -15.22
C VAL A 66 11.44 19.86 -15.88
N SER A 67 12.67 19.76 -15.39
CA SER A 67 13.65 18.79 -15.91
C SER A 67 13.22 17.34 -15.71
N SER A 68 12.33 17.09 -14.75
CA SER A 68 11.69 15.79 -14.51
C SER A 68 10.45 15.53 -15.35
N GLY A 69 10.05 16.47 -16.23
CA GLY A 69 8.91 16.34 -17.13
C GLY A 69 7.56 16.79 -16.55
N PHE A 70 7.53 17.46 -15.39
CA PHE A 70 6.31 18.02 -14.82
C PHE A 70 6.03 19.42 -15.37
N SER A 71 4.75 19.73 -15.52
CA SER A 71 4.26 21.03 -15.96
C SER A 71 3.65 21.82 -14.80
N LYS A 72 3.52 23.14 -14.97
CA LYS A 72 2.84 23.99 -13.99
C LYS A 72 1.38 23.53 -13.80
N PRO A 73 0.92 23.31 -12.56
CA PRO A 73 -0.48 22.98 -12.30
C PRO A 73 -1.41 24.15 -12.63
N THR A 74 -2.66 23.84 -12.98
CA THR A 74 -3.67 24.83 -13.40
C THR A 74 -3.97 25.89 -12.33
N GLU A 75 -4.06 25.48 -11.07
CA GLU A 75 -4.32 26.39 -9.94
C GLU A 75 -3.08 26.52 -9.06
N ASP A 76 -2.73 27.76 -8.72
CA ASP A 76 -1.66 28.07 -7.76
C ASP A 76 -2.12 27.87 -6.30
N LEU A 77 -1.17 27.92 -5.36
CA LEU A 77 -1.49 27.73 -3.94
C LEU A 77 -2.40 28.84 -3.39
N ARG A 78 -2.27 30.08 -3.86
CA ARG A 78 -3.07 31.20 -3.33
C ARG A 78 -4.54 31.04 -3.69
N THR A 79 -4.81 30.56 -4.89
CA THR A 79 -6.14 30.23 -5.42
C THR A 79 -6.75 29.07 -4.64
N LEU A 80 -5.98 28.02 -4.34
CA LEU A 80 -6.44 26.93 -3.48
C LEU A 80 -6.72 27.39 -2.04
N LEU A 81 -5.86 28.24 -1.46
CA LEU A 81 -6.07 28.79 -0.11
C LEU A 81 -7.26 29.76 -0.03
N ALA A 82 -7.75 30.28 -1.16
CA ALA A 82 -8.99 31.04 -1.22
C ALA A 82 -10.24 30.14 -1.12
N LYS A 83 -10.10 28.82 -1.28
CA LYS A 83 -11.14 27.79 -1.17
C LYS A 83 -11.04 27.05 0.16
N GLY A 84 -12.02 26.21 0.46
CA GLY A 84 -11.82 25.08 1.38
C GLY A 84 -11.26 23.89 0.61
N GLU A 85 -10.55 22.98 1.26
CA GLU A 85 -10.05 21.77 0.58
C GLU A 85 -10.34 20.51 1.38
N ILE A 86 -10.71 19.43 0.69
CA ILE A 86 -10.97 18.13 1.30
C ILE A 86 -9.92 17.15 0.81
N PHE A 87 -9.23 16.54 1.76
CA PHE A 87 -8.31 15.44 1.54
C PHE A 87 -9.03 14.14 1.84
N MET A 88 -9.44 13.46 0.78
CA MET A 88 -10.10 12.17 0.90
C MET A 88 -9.07 11.06 0.85
N VAL A 89 -9.06 10.19 1.87
CA VAL A 89 -8.27 8.97 1.91
C VAL A 89 -9.24 7.79 1.78
N VAL A 90 -9.11 7.04 0.70
CA VAL A 90 -9.93 5.84 0.44
C VAL A 90 -9.08 4.59 0.67
N GLU A 91 -9.56 3.75 1.58
CA GLU A 91 -9.05 2.41 1.82
C GLU A 91 -9.88 1.45 0.96
N GLY A 92 -9.26 0.88 -0.07
CA GLY A 92 -9.92 0.03 -1.06
C GLY A 92 -9.57 -1.45 -0.92
N GLY A 93 -10.56 -2.32 -1.11
CA GLY A 93 -10.39 -3.77 -1.16
C GLY A 93 -9.92 -4.41 0.15
N GLN A 94 -9.54 -5.68 0.06
CA GLN A 94 -8.97 -6.45 1.17
C GLN A 94 -7.55 -6.89 0.86
N SER A 95 -6.68 -6.83 1.87
CA SER A 95 -5.31 -7.33 1.79
C SER A 95 -5.29 -8.79 1.32
N PRO A 96 -4.32 -9.20 0.46
CA PRO A 96 -4.25 -10.56 -0.01
C PRO A 96 -4.00 -11.54 1.14
N ILE A 97 -4.62 -12.72 1.04
CA ILE A 97 -4.45 -13.77 2.04
C ILE A 97 -3.20 -14.60 1.75
N LYS A 98 -2.48 -14.98 2.82
CA LYS A 98 -1.40 -15.97 2.73
C LYS A 98 -1.97 -17.37 2.81
N ILE A 99 -1.57 -18.22 1.88
CA ILE A 99 -1.90 -19.65 1.82
C ILE A 99 -0.62 -20.48 2.00
N PRO A 100 -0.71 -21.67 2.60
CA PRO A 100 0.40 -22.61 2.63
C PRO A 100 0.60 -23.22 1.23
N ARG A 101 1.85 -23.39 0.84
CA ARG A 101 2.27 -24.15 -0.35
C ARG A 101 3.18 -25.27 0.11
N ASP A 102 2.59 -26.45 0.19
CA ASP A 102 3.27 -27.66 0.62
C ASP A 102 3.98 -28.32 -0.55
N HIS A 103 5.22 -28.72 -0.31
CA HIS A 103 6.05 -29.44 -1.26
C HIS A 103 6.67 -30.64 -0.55
N VAL A 104 6.45 -31.82 -1.10
CA VAL A 104 7.07 -33.04 -0.63
C VAL A 104 8.43 -33.16 -1.29
N LEU A 105 9.50 -33.18 -0.49
CA LEU A 105 10.87 -33.29 -0.97
C LEU A 105 11.52 -34.57 -0.44
N GLN A 106 12.33 -35.21 -1.28
CA GLN A 106 13.26 -36.25 -0.85
C GLN A 106 14.52 -35.57 -0.32
N PHE A 107 14.93 -35.90 0.90
CA PHE A 107 16.14 -35.36 1.52
C PHE A 107 16.87 -36.46 2.29
N GLY A 108 18.08 -36.83 1.82
CA GLY A 108 18.76 -38.04 2.27
C GLY A 108 17.97 -39.30 1.91
N ASN A 109 17.76 -40.19 2.89
CA ASN A 109 17.02 -41.44 2.70
C ASN A 109 15.55 -41.35 3.18
N GLY A 110 15.05 -40.14 3.42
CA GLY A 110 13.68 -39.89 3.93
C GLY A 110 12.90 -38.92 3.05
N ILE A 111 11.57 -38.96 3.19
CA ILE A 111 10.67 -37.97 2.60
C ILE A 111 10.30 -36.95 3.68
N THR A 112 10.41 -35.67 3.35
CA THR A 112 10.04 -34.58 4.26
C THR A 112 9.08 -33.63 3.55
N ASN A 113 7.98 -33.29 4.23
CA ASN A 113 7.11 -32.20 3.80
C ASN A 113 7.74 -30.86 4.18
N VAL A 114 7.76 -29.91 3.25
CA VAL A 114 8.14 -28.51 3.49
C VAL A 114 7.00 -27.59 3.06
N SER A 115 6.68 -26.61 3.87
CA SER A 115 5.55 -25.71 3.63
C SER A 115 6.04 -24.26 3.58
N PHE A 116 5.70 -23.55 2.49
CA PHE A 116 6.04 -22.13 2.32
C PHE A 116 4.79 -21.25 2.32
N PRO A 117 4.84 -20.07 2.95
CA PRO A 117 3.78 -19.10 2.79
C PRO A 117 3.85 -18.47 1.40
N ALA A 118 2.72 -18.40 0.70
CA ALA A 118 2.55 -17.66 -0.55
C ALA A 118 1.31 -16.76 -0.45
N TYR A 119 1.30 -15.60 -1.10
CA TYR A 119 0.07 -14.84 -1.25
C TYR A 119 -0.78 -15.44 -2.37
N GLN A 120 -2.09 -15.56 -2.13
CA GLN A 120 -3.02 -15.92 -3.19
C GLN A 120 -3.11 -14.76 -4.19
N SER A 121 -2.94 -15.07 -5.48
CA SER A 121 -3.12 -14.07 -6.53
C SER A 121 -4.60 -13.68 -6.59
N VAL A 122 -4.88 -12.39 -6.45
CA VAL A 122 -6.21 -11.80 -6.61
C VAL A 122 -6.15 -10.82 -7.77
N THR A 123 -7.19 -10.79 -8.60
CA THR A 123 -7.30 -9.82 -9.68
C THR A 123 -7.53 -8.43 -9.09
N ARG A 124 -6.49 -7.59 -9.13
CA ARG A 124 -6.51 -6.23 -8.57
C ARG A 124 -7.28 -5.32 -9.52
N THR A 125 -8.54 -5.01 -9.23
CA THR A 125 -9.45 -4.35 -10.20
C THR A 125 -9.68 -2.86 -9.94
N ASN A 126 -9.39 -2.34 -8.75
CA ASN A 126 -9.71 -0.95 -8.39
C ASN A 126 -8.47 -0.06 -8.30
N SER A 127 -8.10 0.58 -9.42
CA SER A 127 -7.01 1.56 -9.49
C SER A 127 -7.41 2.97 -9.02
N SER A 128 -8.70 3.32 -9.06
CA SER A 128 -9.24 4.61 -8.64
C SER A 128 -10.70 4.48 -8.19
N THR A 129 -11.15 5.44 -7.39
CA THR A 129 -12.53 5.57 -6.88
C THR A 129 -13.08 6.91 -7.33
N LYS A 130 -14.30 6.91 -7.90
CA LYS A 130 -14.99 8.14 -8.29
C LYS A 130 -15.54 8.84 -7.05
N ILE A 131 -15.31 10.14 -6.95
CA ILE A 131 -15.87 10.97 -5.89
C ILE A 131 -17.01 11.81 -6.44
N LEU A 132 -18.15 11.77 -5.75
CA LEU A 132 -19.32 12.55 -6.08
C LEU A 132 -19.44 13.73 -5.11
N CYS A 133 -19.65 14.92 -5.67
CA CYS A 133 -19.97 16.14 -4.95
C CYS A 133 -21.38 16.57 -5.37
N ASP A 134 -22.30 16.68 -4.40
CA ASP A 134 -23.72 16.98 -4.62
C ASP A 134 -24.37 16.08 -5.71
N GLY A 135 -23.94 14.81 -5.77
CA GLY A 135 -24.45 13.80 -6.70
C GLY A 135 -23.77 13.78 -8.07
N SER A 136 -22.87 14.71 -8.37
CA SER A 136 -22.13 14.76 -9.65
C SER A 136 -20.65 14.40 -9.45
N GLU A 137 -20.04 13.72 -10.43
CA GLU A 137 -18.61 13.36 -10.37
C GLU A 137 -17.75 14.63 -10.35
N CYS A 138 -16.96 14.81 -9.29
CA CYS A 138 -16.12 16.00 -9.10
C CYS A 138 -14.62 15.69 -9.11
N ASP A 139 -14.23 14.45 -8.79
CA ASP A 139 -12.82 14.02 -8.78
C ASP A 139 -12.71 12.49 -8.87
N ARG A 140 -11.49 12.00 -9.12
CA ARG A 140 -11.10 10.58 -9.00
C ARG A 140 -9.86 10.45 -8.14
N THR A 141 -9.86 9.46 -7.26
CA THR A 141 -8.70 9.20 -6.40
C THR A 141 -7.51 8.66 -7.19
N ALA A 142 -6.32 9.05 -6.77
CA ALA A 142 -5.06 8.48 -7.22
C ALA A 142 -4.60 7.37 -6.26
N LYS A 143 -4.22 6.19 -6.79
CA LYS A 143 -3.65 5.11 -5.98
C LYS A 143 -2.30 5.54 -5.39
N ALA A 144 -2.22 5.61 -4.07
CA ALA A 144 -1.05 6.08 -3.31
C ALA A 144 -0.29 4.94 -2.60
N SER A 145 -0.90 3.76 -2.47
CA SER A 145 -0.24 2.55 -1.97
C SER A 145 -0.91 1.32 -2.52
N ASP A 146 -0.13 0.29 -2.79
CA ASP A 146 -0.60 -1.05 -3.12
C ASP A 146 -0.06 -2.02 -2.06
N ILE A 147 -0.87 -2.31 -1.04
CA ILE A 147 -0.46 -3.11 0.12
C ILE A 147 -0.21 -4.56 -0.33
N GLY A 148 -1.02 -5.08 -1.25
CA GLY A 148 -0.84 -6.44 -1.77
C GLY A 148 0.50 -6.60 -2.48
N LEU A 149 0.83 -5.68 -3.38
CA LEU A 149 2.13 -5.66 -4.06
C LEU A 149 3.30 -5.47 -3.07
N LEU A 150 3.15 -4.60 -2.07
CA LEU A 150 4.19 -4.40 -1.05
C LEU A 150 4.40 -5.67 -0.20
N ALA A 151 3.31 -6.36 0.13
CA ALA A 151 3.32 -7.59 0.90
C ALA A 151 4.00 -8.72 0.12
N GLU A 152 3.70 -8.86 -1.17
CA GLU A 152 4.35 -9.80 -2.08
C GLU A 152 5.85 -9.52 -2.21
N ASN A 153 6.23 -8.25 -2.46
CA ASN A 153 7.64 -7.87 -2.54
C ASN A 153 8.41 -8.11 -1.22
N ALA A 154 7.76 -7.88 -0.07
CA ALA A 154 8.35 -8.15 1.23
C ALA A 154 8.57 -9.65 1.46
N LEU A 155 7.60 -10.49 1.03
CA LEU A 155 7.72 -11.94 1.04
C LEU A 155 8.83 -12.43 0.11
N GLU A 156 8.97 -11.82 -1.07
CA GLU A 156 10.02 -12.16 -2.03
C GLU A 156 11.43 -11.85 -1.48
N LYS A 157 11.60 -10.66 -0.89
CA LYS A 157 12.90 -10.24 -0.33
C LYS A 157 13.39 -11.12 0.82
N ARG A 158 12.48 -11.73 1.59
CA ARG A 158 12.85 -12.65 2.68
C ARG A 158 13.05 -14.09 2.20
N ARG A 159 12.66 -14.42 0.97
CA ARG A 159 12.67 -15.79 0.43
C ARG A 159 14.01 -16.50 0.61
N ILE A 160 15.14 -15.83 0.35
CA ILE A 160 16.50 -16.39 0.54
C ILE A 160 16.74 -16.80 2.00
N ARG A 161 16.36 -15.94 2.94
CA ARG A 161 16.51 -16.21 4.38
C ARG A 161 15.62 -17.36 4.82
N ASP A 162 14.40 -17.43 4.28
CA ASP A 162 13.45 -18.50 4.58
C ASP A 162 13.96 -19.85 4.04
N PHE A 163 14.52 -19.87 2.83
CA PHE A 163 15.19 -21.06 2.28
C PHE A 163 16.40 -21.50 3.10
N ALA A 164 17.26 -20.56 3.51
CA ALA A 164 18.43 -20.89 4.34
C ALA A 164 18.01 -21.52 5.69
N LYS A 165 17.00 -20.94 6.34
CA LYS A 165 16.44 -21.50 7.59
C LYS A 165 15.84 -22.89 7.37
N LEU A 166 15.15 -23.09 6.24
CA LEU A 166 14.61 -24.40 5.89
C LEU A 166 15.73 -25.42 5.69
N GLY A 167 16.78 -25.09 4.94
CA GLY A 167 17.92 -25.98 4.73
C GLY A 167 18.57 -26.41 6.05
N ALA A 168 18.78 -25.47 6.97
CA ALA A 168 19.27 -25.78 8.31
C ALA A 168 18.34 -26.72 9.09
N ARG A 169 17.02 -26.46 9.06
CA ARG A 169 16.01 -27.32 9.70
C ARG A 169 16.02 -28.74 9.11
N LEU A 170 16.14 -28.88 7.80
CA LEU A 170 16.20 -30.17 7.12
C LEU A 170 17.45 -30.95 7.49
N ALA A 171 18.62 -30.29 7.57
CA ALA A 171 19.86 -30.93 8.02
C ALA A 171 19.76 -31.48 9.45
N VAL A 172 19.17 -30.70 10.37
CA VAL A 172 18.93 -31.14 11.75
C VAL A 172 17.96 -32.33 11.79
N LYS A 173 16.84 -32.26 11.05
CA LYS A 173 15.87 -33.37 10.97
C LYS A 173 16.50 -34.66 10.42
N ALA A 174 17.35 -34.55 9.38
CA ALA A 174 18.04 -35.69 8.81
C ALA A 174 19.01 -36.34 9.80
N GLY A 175 19.78 -35.54 10.55
CA GLY A 175 20.65 -36.02 11.61
C GLY A 175 19.88 -36.75 12.72
N ALA A 176 18.77 -36.16 13.19
CA ALA A 176 17.90 -36.79 14.20
C ALA A 176 17.29 -38.11 13.72
N GLN A 177 16.79 -38.17 12.47
CA GLN A 177 16.26 -39.40 11.88
C GLN A 177 17.32 -40.50 11.78
N ALA A 178 18.56 -40.16 11.43
CA ALA A 178 19.65 -41.13 11.37
C ALA A 178 19.96 -41.73 12.75
N VAL A 179 19.92 -40.92 13.82
CA VAL A 179 20.11 -41.40 15.20
C VAL A 179 18.95 -42.29 15.63
N VAL A 180 17.70 -41.87 15.41
CA VAL A 180 16.51 -42.66 15.78
C VAL A 180 16.49 -44.01 15.05
N LYS A 181 16.80 -44.03 13.75
CA LYS A 181 16.87 -45.27 12.97
C LYS A 181 17.95 -46.23 13.50
N LYS A 182 19.12 -45.70 13.88
CA LYS A 182 20.22 -46.50 14.43
C LYS A 182 19.90 -47.07 15.82
N GLN A 183 19.21 -46.32 16.68
CA GLN A 183 18.94 -46.74 18.06
C GLN A 183 17.66 -47.56 18.22
N PHE A 184 16.61 -47.24 17.47
CA PHE A 184 15.25 -47.77 17.66
C PHE A 184 14.70 -48.53 16.44
N GLY A 185 15.53 -48.73 15.41
CA GLY A 185 15.18 -49.51 14.23
C GLY A 185 14.34 -48.76 13.18
N GLU A 186 13.97 -49.46 12.11
CA GLU A 186 13.33 -48.86 10.92
C GLU A 186 11.90 -48.38 11.19
N VAL A 187 11.14 -49.10 12.03
CA VAL A 187 9.75 -48.75 12.37
C VAL A 187 9.67 -47.41 13.08
N ALA A 188 10.59 -47.15 14.02
CA ALA A 188 10.68 -45.86 14.71
C ALA A 188 11.06 -44.72 13.75
N GLY A 189 11.95 -45.01 12.78
CA GLY A 189 12.29 -44.06 11.71
C GLY A 189 11.09 -43.69 10.84
N LEU A 190 10.26 -44.67 10.47
CA LEU A 190 9.03 -44.45 9.69
C LEU A 190 7.99 -43.65 10.48
N ALA A 191 7.79 -43.97 11.76
CA ALA A 191 6.86 -43.24 12.63
C ALA A 191 7.25 -41.76 12.76
N MET A 192 8.54 -41.47 12.97
CA MET A 192 9.06 -40.09 12.99
C MET A 192 8.87 -39.36 11.67
N MET A 193 9.00 -40.06 10.53
CA MET A 193 8.77 -39.47 9.22
C MET A 193 7.29 -39.08 9.03
N LEU A 194 6.35 -39.96 9.39
CA LEU A 194 4.91 -39.66 9.34
C LEU A 194 4.54 -38.50 10.27
N ALA A 195 5.10 -38.46 11.48
CA ALA A 195 4.90 -37.36 12.42
C ALA A 195 5.42 -36.02 11.87
N ASN A 196 6.57 -36.02 11.18
CA ASN A 196 7.12 -34.83 10.54
C ASN A 196 6.20 -34.31 9.41
N VAL A 197 5.64 -35.20 8.59
CA VAL A 197 4.70 -34.82 7.53
C VAL A 197 3.44 -34.18 8.12
N ALA A 198 2.92 -34.72 9.22
CA ALA A 198 1.71 -34.23 9.87
C ALA A 198 1.89 -32.89 10.62
N THR A 199 3.11 -32.53 11.01
CA THR A 199 3.37 -31.38 11.91
C THR A 199 3.96 -30.16 11.21
N GLU A 200 4.48 -30.27 9.99
CA GLU A 200 4.99 -29.10 9.26
C GLU A 200 3.84 -28.19 8.80
N ARG A 201 3.91 -26.90 9.16
CA ARG A 201 2.95 -25.88 8.72
C ARG A 201 3.66 -24.57 8.40
N ALA A 202 3.32 -23.95 7.29
CA ALA A 202 3.77 -22.60 6.98
C ALA A 202 3.15 -21.58 7.95
N ASP A 203 3.92 -20.52 8.24
CA ASP A 203 3.38 -19.34 8.93
C ASP A 203 2.55 -18.48 7.96
N THR A 204 1.23 -18.69 8.00
CA THR A 204 0.25 -17.96 7.19
C THR A 204 -0.35 -16.75 7.91
N ARG A 205 0.16 -16.40 9.12
CA ARG A 205 -0.33 -15.22 9.84
C ARG A 205 -0.08 -13.96 8.99
N SER A 206 -1.14 -13.20 8.77
CA SER A 206 -1.12 -12.00 7.92
C SER A 206 -2.11 -10.95 8.45
N TRP A 207 -1.87 -9.69 8.11
CA TRP A 207 -2.77 -8.60 8.44
C TRP A 207 -3.93 -8.55 7.43
N THR A 208 -4.88 -9.47 7.59
CA THR A 208 -6.06 -9.61 6.73
C THR A 208 -7.02 -8.43 6.84
N LEU A 209 -6.92 -7.63 7.91
CA LEU A 209 -7.73 -6.43 8.13
C LEU A 209 -7.19 -5.17 7.44
N LEU A 210 -6.04 -5.23 6.77
CA LEU A 210 -5.58 -4.09 5.97
C LEU A 210 -6.36 -3.98 4.67
N PRO A 211 -6.52 -2.76 4.12
CA PRO A 211 -7.02 -2.60 2.77
C PRO A 211 -6.00 -3.13 1.76
N GLU A 212 -6.48 -3.46 0.56
CA GLU A 212 -5.64 -3.84 -0.57
C GLU A 212 -4.81 -2.65 -1.05
N ASN A 213 -5.43 -1.47 -1.12
CA ASN A 213 -4.79 -0.26 -1.60
C ASN A 213 -5.27 0.98 -0.82
N LEU A 214 -4.44 2.01 -0.86
CA LEU A 214 -4.76 3.33 -0.32
C LEU A 214 -4.79 4.32 -1.48
N GLN A 215 -5.82 5.13 -1.54
CA GLN A 215 -6.03 6.11 -2.60
C GLN A 215 -6.27 7.49 -1.99
N ILE A 216 -5.89 8.54 -2.70
CA ILE A 216 -6.02 9.93 -2.24
C ILE A 216 -6.69 10.77 -3.33
N ALA A 217 -7.62 11.64 -2.92
CA ALA A 217 -8.14 12.74 -3.75
C ALA A 217 -7.99 14.07 -3.01
N ARG A 218 -7.81 15.15 -3.77
CA ARG A 218 -7.71 16.53 -3.27
C ARG A 218 -8.80 17.35 -3.93
N ILE A 219 -9.83 17.70 -3.16
CA ILE A 219 -11.07 18.27 -3.70
C ILE A 219 -11.22 19.71 -3.17
N PRO A 220 -10.92 20.73 -3.99
CA PRO A 220 -11.21 22.12 -3.64
C PRO A 220 -12.72 22.36 -3.64
N VAL A 221 -13.24 22.99 -2.59
CA VAL A 221 -14.67 23.26 -2.40
C VAL A 221 -14.92 24.73 -2.09
N LYS A 222 -16.14 25.21 -2.37
CA LYS A 222 -16.54 26.57 -1.99
C LYS A 222 -16.39 26.73 -0.47
N PRO A 223 -15.71 27.79 0.00
CA PRO A 223 -15.49 27.97 1.43
C PRO A 223 -16.81 28.22 2.15
N ASP A 224 -16.93 27.66 3.34
CA ASP A 224 -18.03 27.90 4.28
C ASP A 224 -19.44 27.49 3.80
N VAL A 225 -19.53 26.78 2.67
CA VAL A 225 -20.75 26.18 2.12
C VAL A 225 -20.77 24.68 2.42
N PRO A 226 -21.86 24.12 2.98
CA PRO A 226 -22.01 22.68 3.11
C PRO A 226 -22.06 22.00 1.73
N ILE A 227 -21.27 20.95 1.54
CA ILE A 227 -21.25 20.12 0.34
C ILE A 227 -21.50 18.66 0.70
N LYS A 228 -22.31 17.94 -0.08
CA LYS A 228 -22.51 16.50 0.08
C LYS A 228 -21.43 15.76 -0.69
N ILE A 229 -20.73 14.85 -0.02
CA ILE A 229 -19.67 14.06 -0.62
C ILE A 229 -19.97 12.59 -0.43
N SER A 230 -19.78 11.80 -1.48
CA SER A 230 -19.84 10.34 -1.43
C SER A 230 -18.85 9.73 -2.42
N SER A 231 -18.62 8.43 -2.31
CA SER A 231 -17.87 7.67 -3.31
C SER A 231 -18.82 6.85 -4.17
N ALA A 232 -18.62 6.86 -5.47
CA ALA A 232 -19.20 5.88 -6.38
C ALA A 232 -18.17 4.78 -6.63
N ASN A 233 -18.44 3.59 -6.11
CA ASN A 233 -17.71 2.38 -6.48
C ASN A 233 -18.52 1.70 -7.60
N PRO A 234 -17.92 1.32 -8.75
CA PRO A 234 -18.64 0.60 -9.82
C PRO A 234 -19.40 -0.64 -9.35
N ASN A 235 -19.00 -1.23 -8.21
CA ASN A 235 -19.61 -2.43 -7.64
C ASN A 235 -20.44 -2.19 -6.36
N THR A 236 -20.76 -0.94 -5.98
CA THR A 236 -21.52 -0.66 -4.75
C THR A 236 -22.52 0.49 -4.92
N ILE A 237 -23.75 0.27 -4.44
CA ILE A 237 -24.80 1.30 -4.32
C ILE A 237 -24.35 2.31 -3.25
N GLN A 238 -24.12 3.56 -3.68
CA GLN A 238 -23.84 4.77 -2.89
C GLN A 238 -23.07 4.54 -1.57
N GLY A 239 -21.76 4.81 -1.58
CA GLY A 239 -20.98 4.91 -0.34
C GLY A 239 -21.57 5.97 0.60
N ASN A 240 -21.25 5.87 1.90
CA ASN A 240 -21.68 6.80 2.94
C ASN A 240 -21.64 8.26 2.44
N MET A 241 -22.74 8.99 2.62
CA MET A 241 -22.85 10.39 2.22
C MET A 241 -22.53 11.28 3.42
N TRP A 242 -21.54 12.16 3.28
CA TRP A 242 -21.18 13.14 4.30
C TRP A 242 -21.57 14.53 3.86
N THR A 243 -22.19 15.30 4.75
CA THR A 243 -22.33 16.74 4.55
C THR A 243 -21.19 17.44 5.28
N VAL A 244 -20.37 18.18 4.54
CA VAL A 244 -19.13 18.75 5.05
C VAL A 244 -19.09 20.24 4.73
N LYS A 245 -18.81 21.06 5.74
CA LYS A 245 -18.47 22.48 5.57
C LYS A 245 -16.99 22.67 5.86
N VAL A 246 -16.27 23.31 4.93
CA VAL A 246 -14.83 23.58 5.07
C VAL A 246 -14.59 25.09 5.00
N PRO A 247 -14.01 25.71 6.04
CA PRO A 247 -13.71 27.14 6.01
C PRO A 247 -12.64 27.49 4.98
N ARG A 248 -12.61 28.76 4.57
CA ARG A 248 -11.56 29.29 3.69
C ARG A 248 -10.14 28.99 4.21
N GLY A 249 -9.28 28.48 3.32
CA GLY A 249 -7.88 28.16 3.60
C GLY A 249 -7.69 26.98 4.55
N LYS A 250 -8.77 26.32 5.00
CA LYS A 250 -8.71 25.14 5.84
C LYS A 250 -8.81 23.88 4.99
N LYS A 251 -8.13 22.84 5.47
CA LYS A 251 -8.12 21.52 4.87
C LYS A 251 -8.80 20.53 5.81
N LYS A 252 -9.70 19.69 5.30
CA LYS A 252 -10.40 18.67 6.10
C LYS A 252 -10.11 17.28 5.55
N PHE A 253 -9.69 16.39 6.45
CA PHE A 253 -9.44 14.99 6.10
C PHE A 253 -10.73 14.18 6.26
N ILE A 254 -11.03 13.35 5.26
CA ILE A 254 -12.11 12.37 5.30
C ILE A 254 -11.52 11.01 4.98
N ARG A 255 -11.77 10.05 5.87
CA ARG A 255 -11.40 8.65 5.66
C ARG A 255 -12.63 7.87 5.24
N LEU A 256 -12.50 7.13 4.16
CA LEU A 256 -13.48 6.18 3.68
C LEU A 256 -12.83 4.79 3.59
N ARG A 257 -13.57 3.76 3.97
CA ARG A 257 -13.17 2.38 3.75
C ARG A 257 -14.23 1.64 2.95
N THR A 258 -13.81 1.04 1.84
CA THR A 258 -14.60 0.13 1.01
C THR A 258 -13.94 -1.25 1.04
N MET A 259 -14.73 -2.29 1.31
CA MET A 259 -14.25 -3.68 1.32
C MET A 259 -14.23 -4.32 -0.09
N TYR A 260 -14.69 -3.57 -1.09
CA TYR A 260 -14.77 -3.95 -2.51
C TYR A 260 -13.84 -3.08 -3.34
#